data_AF-A0A938P046-F1
#
_entry.id   AF-A0A938P046-F1
#
_cell.length_a   1.000
_cell.length_b   1.000
_cell.length_c   1.000
_cell.angle_alpha   90.00
_cell.angle_beta   90.00
_cell.angle_gamma   90.00
#
_symmetry.space_group_name_H-M   'P 1'
#
loop_
_entity.id
_entity.type
_entity.pdbx_description
1 polymer ?
#
loop_
_entity_poly.entity_id
_entity_poly.type
_entity_poly.pdbx_seq_one_letter_code
_entity_poly.pdbx_strand_id
1 'polypeptide(L)'
;MRRLLFHSTMLVVFSVAAKREFAGAFWVGYGIRRLMRENSQIGNFSDSYSRYNASLQELLYGQKEFADQIGSMEVKGVAILFACTHSSSGGSRVSKIKISNLSLAVDLGERPLLWLGNAGQEESVTHLEERFTHVPTTKLKEAVPFAISIHDSSRQASAFLRRQLKESEEERIRGGCAAWIGLRGQAEDLKLLVEAATTDISRHVREQPVFGVSQMPFEEATDALMEMVRGR
;
A
#
# COMPACT_ATOMS: atom_id res chain seq x y z
N MET A 1 2.02 24.20 13.97
CA MET A 1 0.63 23.80 13.65
C MET A 1 0.46 23.69 12.13
N ARG A 2 0.68 22.51 11.56
CA ARG A 2 0.30 22.15 10.17
C ARG A 2 -0.28 20.74 10.26
N ARG A 3 -1.53 20.62 10.67
CA ARG A 3 -2.29 19.36 10.67
C ARG A 3 -3.70 19.71 10.21
N LEU A 4 -4.25 18.91 9.29
CA LEU A 4 -5.65 18.84 8.81
C LEU A 4 -5.99 19.42 7.43
N LEU A 5 -5.12 20.16 6.74
CA LEU A 5 -5.52 20.73 5.44
C LEU A 5 -5.85 19.65 4.41
N PHE A 6 -5.04 18.62 4.25
CA PHE A 6 -5.22 17.64 3.18
C PHE A 6 -6.36 16.64 3.40
N HIS A 7 -6.65 16.24 4.65
CA HIS A 7 -7.80 15.37 4.95
C HIS A 7 -9.13 16.10 4.63
N SER A 8 -9.24 17.37 5.01
CA SER A 8 -10.39 18.21 4.66
C SER A 8 -10.47 18.45 3.14
N THR A 9 -9.34 18.71 2.49
CA THR A 9 -9.25 18.82 1.03
C THR A 9 -9.69 17.53 0.33
N MET A 10 -9.32 16.34 0.82
CA MET A 10 -9.76 15.07 0.23
C MET A 10 -11.27 14.91 0.24
N LEU A 11 -11.91 15.14 1.39
CA LEU A 11 -13.36 15.08 1.51
C LEU A 11 -14.06 16.07 0.56
N VAL A 12 -13.52 17.29 0.43
CA VAL A 12 -14.02 18.30 -0.52
C VAL A 12 -13.86 17.84 -1.95
N VAL A 13 -12.70 17.28 -2.34
CA VAL A 13 -12.45 16.78 -3.70
C VAL A 13 -13.39 15.63 -4.05
N PHE A 14 -13.62 14.68 -3.13
CA PHE A 14 -14.61 13.62 -3.34
C PHE A 14 -16.03 14.18 -3.57
N SER A 15 -16.43 15.19 -2.80
CA SER A 15 -17.74 15.85 -2.94
C SER A 15 -17.85 16.62 -4.26
N VAL A 16 -16.80 17.34 -4.67
CA VAL A 16 -16.75 18.07 -5.95
C VAL A 16 -16.76 17.11 -7.13
N ALA A 17 -16.01 15.99 -7.04
CA ALA A 17 -16.01 14.96 -8.06
C ALA A 17 -17.41 14.36 -8.26
N ALA A 18 -18.10 14.07 -7.15
CA ALA A 18 -19.45 13.54 -7.19
C ALA A 18 -20.50 14.51 -7.78
N LYS A 19 -20.19 15.82 -7.86
CA LYS A 19 -21.07 16.87 -8.40
C LYS A 19 -20.76 17.27 -9.85
N ARG A 20 -19.54 17.03 -10.34
CA ARG A 20 -19.17 17.25 -11.75
C ARG A 20 -19.66 16.07 -12.62
N GLU A 21 -19.65 16.22 -13.94
CA GLU A 21 -20.06 15.23 -14.95
C GLU A 21 -19.30 13.88 -14.92
N PHE A 22 -18.60 13.55 -13.83
CA PHE A 22 -18.06 12.23 -13.52
C PHE A 22 -19.20 11.27 -13.13
N ALA A 23 -20.16 11.11 -14.04
CA ALA A 23 -21.54 10.68 -13.79
C ALA A 23 -21.71 9.20 -13.35
N GLY A 24 -20.63 8.46 -13.06
CA GLY A 24 -20.76 7.07 -12.59
C GLY A 24 -19.56 6.52 -11.82
N ALA A 25 -18.34 6.83 -12.26
CA ALA A 25 -17.13 6.38 -11.58
C ALA A 25 -15.92 7.26 -11.92
N PHE A 26 -14.99 7.38 -10.97
CA PHE A 26 -13.75 8.14 -11.12
C PHE A 26 -12.65 7.51 -10.25
N TRP A 27 -11.41 7.91 -10.49
CA TRP A 27 -10.29 7.63 -9.60
C TRP A 27 -9.94 8.87 -8.80
N VAL A 28 -9.56 8.70 -7.54
CA VAL A 28 -8.85 9.73 -6.76
C VAL A 28 -7.52 9.15 -6.34
N GLY A 29 -6.46 9.93 -6.47
CA GLY A 29 -5.12 9.47 -6.16
C GLY A 29 -4.23 10.55 -5.57
N TYR A 30 -3.24 10.11 -4.80
CA TYR A 30 -2.13 10.94 -4.34
C TYR A 30 -0.83 10.15 -4.41
N GLY A 31 0.30 10.86 -4.39
CA GLY A 31 1.63 10.29 -4.42
C GLY A 31 2.33 10.34 -3.06
N ILE A 32 3.22 9.39 -2.82
CA ILE A 32 4.24 9.48 -1.78
C ILE A 32 5.63 9.33 -2.40
N ARG A 33 6.66 9.78 -1.68
CA ARG A 33 8.06 9.49 -2.03
C ARG A 33 8.55 8.31 -1.19
N ARG A 34 9.13 7.32 -1.86
CA ARG A 34 9.70 6.13 -1.24
C ARG A 34 11.12 5.90 -1.74
N LEU A 35 12.06 5.65 -0.84
CA LEU A 35 13.39 5.18 -1.20
C LEU A 35 13.30 3.70 -1.57
N MET A 36 13.73 3.34 -2.78
CA MET A 36 13.61 2.00 -3.35
C MET A 36 14.91 1.60 -4.03
N ARG A 37 15.15 0.30 -4.23
CA ARG A 37 16.23 -0.15 -5.12
C ARG A 37 15.92 0.27 -6.57
N GLU A 38 16.96 0.61 -7.33
CA GLU A 38 16.85 1.05 -8.74
C GLU A 38 16.00 0.08 -9.59
N ASN A 39 16.25 -1.22 -9.49
CA ASN A 39 15.52 -2.25 -10.25
C ASN A 39 14.24 -2.78 -9.57
N SER A 40 13.76 -2.10 -8.53
CA SER A 40 12.53 -2.47 -7.84
C SER A 40 11.35 -1.63 -8.30
N GLN A 41 10.18 -2.27 -8.38
CA GLN A 41 8.92 -1.66 -8.77
C GLN A 41 7.78 -2.17 -7.88
N ILE A 42 6.83 -1.28 -7.61
CA ILE A 42 5.55 -1.53 -6.95
C ILE A 42 4.49 -1.25 -8.00
N GLY A 43 3.67 -2.24 -8.30
CA GLY A 43 2.63 -2.11 -9.32
C GLY A 43 2.13 -3.47 -9.73
N ASN A 44 1.07 -3.48 -10.53
CA ASN A 44 0.58 -4.71 -11.11
C ASN A 44 1.11 -4.85 -12.54
N PHE A 45 1.99 -5.82 -12.75
CA PHE A 45 2.54 -6.10 -14.08
C PHE A 45 1.46 -6.56 -15.08
N SER A 46 0.26 -6.97 -14.66
CA SER A 46 -0.82 -7.28 -15.62
C SER A 46 -1.38 -6.05 -16.34
N ASP A 47 -1.16 -4.84 -15.83
CA ASP A 47 -1.51 -3.59 -16.53
C ASP A 47 -0.57 -3.38 -17.75
N SER A 48 0.52 -4.15 -17.88
CA SER A 48 1.54 -4.03 -18.93
C SER A 48 1.19 -4.67 -20.28
N TYR A 49 -0.03 -5.20 -20.48
CA TYR A 49 -0.46 -5.66 -21.81
C TYR A 49 -0.63 -4.52 -22.82
N SER A 50 -0.54 -3.26 -22.39
CA SER A 50 -0.42 -2.12 -23.29
C SER A 50 0.94 -1.46 -23.12
N ARG A 51 1.92 -1.86 -23.95
CA ARG A 51 3.14 -1.07 -24.23
C ARG A 51 2.83 0.33 -24.83
N TYR A 52 1.56 0.69 -24.94
CA TYR A 52 1.05 1.94 -25.51
C TYR A 52 0.37 2.86 -24.49
N ASN A 53 0.25 2.45 -23.21
CA ASN A 53 -0.32 3.32 -22.19
C ASN A 53 0.77 4.22 -21.59
N ALA A 54 0.51 5.53 -21.55
CA ALA A 54 1.34 6.49 -20.85
C ALA A 54 1.45 6.12 -19.35
N SER A 55 2.62 6.33 -18.78
CA SER A 55 2.83 6.23 -17.33
C SER A 55 1.98 7.26 -16.57
N LEU A 56 1.69 7.00 -15.30
CA LEU A 56 1.01 8.00 -14.46
C LEU A 56 1.76 9.32 -14.44
N GLN A 57 3.09 9.28 -14.44
CA GLN A 57 3.92 10.47 -14.47
C GLN A 57 3.73 11.28 -15.76
N GLU A 58 3.71 10.62 -16.91
CA GLU A 58 3.44 11.28 -18.20
C GLU A 58 2.03 11.88 -18.22
N LEU A 59 1.03 11.16 -17.68
CA LEU A 59 -0.35 11.65 -17.58
C LEU A 59 -0.48 12.88 -16.67
N LEU A 60 0.28 12.93 -15.57
CA LEU A 60 0.18 13.97 -14.56
C LEU A 60 1.04 15.22 -14.88
N TYR A 61 2.21 15.01 -15.48
CA TYR A 61 3.24 16.06 -15.60
C TYR A 61 3.78 16.23 -17.01
N GLY A 62 3.39 15.38 -17.97
CA GLY A 62 3.81 15.50 -19.37
C GLY A 62 5.30 15.23 -19.64
N GLN A 63 6.04 14.67 -18.68
CA GLN A 63 7.48 14.38 -18.80
C GLN A 63 7.80 12.94 -18.40
N LYS A 64 8.76 12.31 -19.11
CA LYS A 64 9.45 11.07 -18.66
C LYS A 64 10.48 11.44 -17.58
N GLU A 65 10.64 10.57 -16.58
CA GLU A 65 11.38 10.83 -15.32
C GLU A 65 12.69 11.60 -15.43
N PHE A 66 12.90 12.52 -14.46
CA PHE A 66 14.20 12.79 -13.87
C PHE A 66 14.30 11.95 -12.59
N ALA A 67 15.13 10.91 -12.63
CA ALA A 67 15.52 10.14 -11.46
C ALA A 67 16.78 10.76 -10.85
N ASP A 68 16.72 11.19 -9.58
CA ASP A 68 17.93 11.49 -8.81
C ASP A 68 18.49 10.18 -8.26
N GLN A 69 19.53 9.65 -8.92
CA GLN A 69 20.19 8.41 -8.52
C GLN A 69 21.08 8.62 -7.29
N ILE A 70 20.98 7.73 -6.29
CA ILE A 70 21.87 7.66 -5.13
C ILE A 70 22.44 6.23 -5.04
N GLY A 71 23.46 5.93 -5.84
CA GLY A 71 24.00 4.57 -5.94
C GLY A 71 22.93 3.58 -6.46
N SER A 72 22.76 2.43 -5.79
CA SER A 72 21.73 1.43 -6.14
C SER A 72 20.31 1.75 -5.61
N MET A 73 20.13 2.93 -5.00
CA MET A 73 18.89 3.37 -4.39
C MET A 73 18.39 4.64 -5.08
N GLU A 74 17.07 4.78 -5.14
CA GLU A 74 16.41 5.87 -5.84
C GLU A 74 15.14 6.28 -5.07
N VAL A 75 14.87 7.58 -5.01
CA VAL A 75 13.60 8.07 -4.47
C VAL A 75 12.56 8.06 -5.58
N LYS A 76 11.64 7.10 -5.52
CA LYS A 76 10.58 6.92 -6.50
C LYS A 76 9.25 7.50 -6.00
N GLY A 77 8.47 8.03 -6.94
CA GLY A 77 7.06 8.34 -6.70
C GLY A 77 6.21 7.07 -6.71
N VAL A 78 5.37 6.88 -5.69
CA VAL A 78 4.40 5.79 -5.62
C VAL A 78 3.01 6.39 -5.44
N ALA A 79 2.10 6.12 -6.37
CA ALA A 79 0.70 6.50 -6.29
C ALA A 79 -0.10 5.48 -5.48
N ILE A 80 -1.03 6.00 -4.68
CA ILE A 80 -2.11 5.24 -4.05
C ILE A 80 -3.41 5.77 -4.66
N LEU A 81 -4.12 4.91 -5.39
CA LEU A 81 -5.29 5.26 -6.19
C LEU A 81 -6.53 4.52 -5.67
N PHE A 82 -7.63 5.24 -5.56
CA PHE A 82 -8.93 4.74 -5.13
C PHE A 82 -9.94 4.89 -6.26
N ALA A 83 -10.46 3.78 -6.77
CA ALA A 83 -11.59 3.82 -7.69
C ALA A 83 -12.86 4.04 -6.89
N CYS A 84 -13.58 5.10 -7.21
CA CYS A 84 -14.85 5.44 -6.62
C CYS A 84 -15.97 5.19 -7.61
N THR A 85 -17.03 4.54 -7.13
CA THR A 85 -18.29 4.39 -7.87
C THR A 85 -19.38 5.14 -7.13
N HIS A 86 -20.30 5.73 -7.89
CA HIS A 86 -21.46 6.37 -7.31
C HIS A 86 -22.35 5.33 -6.60
N SER A 87 -22.79 5.65 -5.40
CA SER A 87 -23.80 4.90 -4.66
C SER A 87 -25.14 5.57 -4.88
N SER A 88 -26.17 4.79 -5.20
CA SER A 88 -27.56 5.26 -5.39
C SER A 88 -28.12 6.04 -4.18
N SER A 89 -27.45 5.95 -3.03
CA SER A 89 -27.76 6.65 -1.78
C SER A 89 -27.09 8.03 -1.62
N GLY A 90 -26.50 8.61 -2.67
CA GLY A 90 -25.96 9.98 -2.64
C GLY A 90 -24.51 10.14 -2.14
N GLY A 91 -23.68 9.11 -2.31
CA GLY A 91 -22.26 9.13 -1.91
C GLY A 91 -21.35 8.37 -2.88
N SER A 92 -20.04 8.49 -2.72
CA SER A 92 -19.05 7.70 -3.48
C SER A 92 -18.48 6.59 -2.60
N ARG A 93 -18.40 5.37 -3.13
CA ARG A 93 -17.84 4.21 -2.43
C ARG A 93 -16.56 3.75 -3.11
N VAL A 94 -15.53 3.43 -2.31
CA VAL A 94 -14.30 2.82 -2.82
C VAL A 94 -14.63 1.41 -3.30
N SER A 95 -14.29 1.13 -4.56
CA SER A 95 -14.51 -0.15 -5.24
C SER A 95 -13.20 -0.88 -5.54
N LYS A 96 -12.08 -0.15 -5.63
CA LYS A 96 -10.74 -0.71 -5.88
C LYS A 96 -9.68 0.20 -5.27
N ILE A 97 -8.59 -0.41 -4.79
CA ILE A 97 -7.35 0.30 -4.41
C ILE A 97 -6.26 -0.22 -5.34
N LYS A 98 -5.50 0.68 -5.96
CA LYS A 98 -4.28 0.37 -6.73
C LYS A 98 -3.10 1.10 -6.09
N ILE A 99 -1.97 0.42 -6.01
CA ILE A 99 -0.68 1.02 -5.65
C ILE A 99 0.26 0.80 -6.82
N SER A 100 0.90 1.86 -7.31
CA SER A 100 1.78 1.80 -8.48
C SER A 100 2.86 2.87 -8.42
N ASN A 101 4.07 2.58 -8.87
CA ASN A 101 5.04 3.61 -9.20
C ASN A 101 4.47 4.57 -10.24
N LEU A 102 4.84 5.85 -10.15
CA LEU A 102 4.43 6.86 -11.12
C LEU A 102 5.02 6.60 -12.52
N SER A 103 6.19 5.97 -12.58
CA SER A 103 6.85 5.56 -13.84
C SER A 103 6.18 4.37 -14.54
N LEU A 104 5.21 3.72 -13.90
CA LEU A 104 4.47 2.62 -14.52
C LEU A 104 3.19 3.12 -15.19
N ALA A 105 2.81 2.45 -16.27
CA ALA A 105 1.48 2.55 -16.84
C ALA A 105 0.44 2.01 -15.86
N VAL A 106 -0.71 2.66 -15.80
CA VAL A 106 -1.84 2.21 -14.97
C VAL A 106 -3.10 2.23 -15.82
N ASP A 107 -3.82 1.12 -15.79
CA ASP A 107 -5.16 1.06 -16.36
C ASP A 107 -6.18 1.70 -15.41
N LEU A 108 -6.72 2.84 -15.84
CA LEU A 108 -7.79 3.58 -15.17
C LEU A 108 -9.19 3.20 -15.69
N GLY A 109 -9.29 2.33 -16.69
CA GLY A 109 -10.56 1.86 -17.27
C GLY A 109 -11.40 3.00 -17.85
N GLU A 110 -10.74 3.92 -18.56
CA GLU A 110 -11.34 5.13 -19.19
C GLU A 110 -12.04 6.07 -18.19
N ARG A 111 -11.75 5.93 -16.89
CA ARG A 111 -12.30 6.80 -15.85
C ARG A 111 -11.37 7.98 -15.57
N PRO A 112 -11.93 9.16 -15.30
CA PRO A 112 -11.16 10.34 -14.96
C PRO A 112 -10.41 10.14 -13.64
N LEU A 113 -9.17 10.64 -13.58
CA LEU A 113 -8.35 10.67 -12.37
C LEU A 113 -8.34 12.09 -11.79
N LEU A 114 -8.77 12.21 -10.53
CA LEU A 114 -8.54 13.39 -9.71
C LEU A 114 -7.25 13.19 -8.91
N TRP A 115 -6.21 13.93 -9.30
CA TRP A 115 -4.92 13.91 -8.62
C TRP A 115 -4.85 14.97 -7.53
N LEU A 116 -4.48 14.55 -6.32
CA LEU A 116 -4.40 15.42 -5.15
C LEU A 116 -3.01 16.02 -4.93
N GLY A 117 -1.99 15.51 -5.63
CA GLY A 117 -0.59 15.85 -5.38
C GLY A 117 0.10 14.85 -4.47
N ASN A 118 1.17 15.28 -3.80
CA ASN A 118 1.98 14.42 -2.94
C ASN A 118 1.61 14.63 -1.46
N ALA A 119 1.55 13.53 -0.70
CA ALA A 119 1.34 13.52 0.73
C ALA A 119 2.62 13.16 1.50
N GLY A 120 2.71 13.62 2.75
CA GLY A 120 3.72 13.12 3.69
C GLY A 120 3.42 11.68 4.11
N GLN A 121 4.44 10.91 4.53
CA GLN A 121 4.22 9.51 4.89
C GLN A 121 3.24 9.34 6.06
N GLU A 122 3.39 10.09 7.16
CA GLU A 122 2.48 9.97 8.32
C GLU A 122 1.05 10.45 8.02
N GLU A 123 0.91 11.44 7.14
CA GLU A 123 -0.39 11.93 6.68
C GLU A 123 -1.11 10.86 5.84
N SER A 124 -0.39 10.25 4.90
CA SER A 124 -0.88 9.13 4.10
C SER A 124 -1.28 7.94 4.98
N VAL A 125 -0.47 7.58 5.97
CA VAL A 125 -0.78 6.48 6.90
C VAL A 125 -2.03 6.80 7.73
N THR A 126 -2.12 8.00 8.32
CA THR A 126 -3.34 8.44 9.02
C THR A 126 -4.56 8.31 8.12
N HIS A 127 -4.43 8.72 6.85
CA HIS A 127 -5.48 8.57 5.88
C HIS A 127 -5.85 7.09 5.65
N LEU A 128 -4.88 6.21 5.46
CA LEU A 128 -5.12 4.80 5.20
C LEU A 128 -5.73 4.06 6.39
N GLU A 129 -5.33 4.37 7.63
CA GLU A 129 -5.93 3.81 8.84
C GLU A 129 -7.42 4.13 8.95
N GLU A 130 -7.82 5.37 8.70
CA GLU A 130 -9.24 5.76 8.65
C GLU A 130 -9.99 5.02 7.53
N ARG A 131 -9.34 4.75 6.39
CA ARG A 131 -9.95 4.00 5.29
C ARG A 131 -10.14 2.53 5.65
N PHE A 132 -9.18 1.93 6.36
CA PHE A 132 -9.25 0.53 6.83
C PHE A 132 -10.55 0.23 7.59
N THR A 133 -11.06 1.19 8.36
CA THR A 133 -12.30 1.01 9.15
C THR A 133 -13.59 1.24 8.34
N HIS A 134 -13.52 1.82 7.14
CA HIS A 134 -14.68 2.21 6.34
C HIS A 134 -14.80 1.49 4.99
N VAL A 135 -13.79 0.71 4.57
CA VAL A 135 -13.86 -0.03 3.31
C VAL A 135 -14.92 -1.14 3.36
N PRO A 136 -15.72 -1.34 2.30
CA PRO A 136 -16.95 -2.13 2.38
C PRO A 136 -16.77 -3.65 2.26
N THR A 137 -15.56 -4.14 1.97
CA THR A 137 -15.30 -5.57 1.74
C THR A 137 -13.96 -5.98 2.32
N THR A 138 -13.85 -7.24 2.76
CA THR A 138 -12.59 -7.82 3.23
C THR A 138 -11.48 -7.73 2.17
N LYS A 139 -11.81 -7.92 0.88
CA LYS A 139 -10.84 -7.76 -0.21
C LYS A 139 -10.24 -6.35 -0.30
N LEU A 140 -11.05 -5.31 -0.09
CA LEU A 140 -10.54 -3.93 -0.01
C LEU A 140 -9.77 -3.69 1.28
N LYS A 141 -10.23 -4.28 2.39
CA LYS A 141 -9.56 -4.22 3.68
C LYS A 141 -8.15 -4.82 3.61
N GLU A 142 -7.95 -5.92 2.88
CA GLU A 142 -6.63 -6.53 2.63
C GLU A 142 -5.68 -5.65 1.81
N ALA A 143 -6.18 -4.78 0.93
CA ALA A 143 -5.35 -3.90 0.13
C ALA A 143 -4.77 -2.73 0.95
N VAL A 144 -5.40 -2.38 2.08
CA VAL A 144 -4.98 -1.24 2.91
C VAL A 144 -3.67 -1.53 3.67
N PRO A 145 -3.47 -2.69 4.34
CA PRO A 145 -2.16 -3.06 4.88
C PRO A 145 -1.02 -3.00 3.86
N PHE A 146 -1.27 -3.39 2.60
CA PHE A 146 -0.28 -3.23 1.54
C PHE A 146 0.02 -1.75 1.25
N ALA A 147 -1.01 -0.91 1.11
CA ALA A 147 -0.83 0.52 0.96
C ALA A 147 -0.13 1.17 2.16
N ILE A 148 -0.30 0.65 3.38
CA ILE A 148 0.40 1.15 4.57
C ILE A 148 1.86 0.68 4.57
N SER A 149 2.15 -0.55 4.14
CA SER A 149 3.49 -1.12 4.19
C SER A 149 4.52 -0.43 3.30
N ILE A 150 4.08 0.36 2.30
CA ILE A 150 5.01 1.13 1.46
C ILE A 150 5.59 2.37 2.15
N HIS A 151 5.19 2.66 3.38
CA HIS A 151 5.66 3.80 4.18
C HIS A 151 6.81 3.38 5.12
N ASP A 152 7.94 3.00 4.53
CA ASP A 152 9.03 2.33 5.27
C ASP A 152 9.56 3.13 6.48
N SER A 153 9.57 4.47 6.39
CA SER A 153 10.06 5.34 7.47
C SER A 153 8.97 5.81 8.44
N SER A 154 7.71 5.42 8.24
CA SER A 154 6.62 5.77 9.17
C SER A 154 6.60 4.81 10.36
N ARG A 155 6.71 5.39 11.57
CA ARG A 155 6.49 4.63 12.81
C ARG A 155 5.02 4.23 12.95
N GLN A 156 4.10 5.07 12.49
CA GLN A 156 2.66 4.77 12.52
C GLN A 156 2.33 3.56 11.63
N ALA A 157 2.94 3.46 10.44
CA ALA A 157 2.76 2.30 9.56
C ALA A 157 3.24 1.01 10.22
N SER A 158 4.42 1.06 10.84
CA SER A 158 4.99 -0.08 11.57
C SER A 158 4.10 -0.49 12.74
N ALA A 159 3.63 0.48 13.54
CA ALA A 159 2.71 0.21 14.65
C ALA A 159 1.38 -0.38 14.19
N PHE A 160 0.80 0.14 13.11
CA PHE A 160 -0.44 -0.37 12.53
C PHE A 160 -0.31 -1.84 12.12
N LEU A 161 0.72 -2.17 11.33
CA LEU A 161 0.91 -3.53 10.81
C LEU A 161 1.15 -4.53 11.95
N ARG A 162 2.00 -4.18 12.92
CA ARG A 162 2.28 -5.02 14.10
C ARG A 162 1.01 -5.23 14.94
N ARG A 163 0.20 -4.19 15.12
CA ARG A 163 -1.10 -4.28 15.83
C ARG A 163 -2.06 -5.20 15.09
N GLN A 164 -2.24 -5.01 13.78
CA GLN A 164 -3.15 -5.85 13.00
C GLN A 164 -2.71 -7.31 12.92
N LEU A 165 -1.41 -7.59 12.87
CA LEU A 165 -0.90 -8.96 12.97
C LEU A 165 -1.29 -9.61 14.32
N LYS A 166 -1.25 -8.88 15.43
CA LYS A 166 -1.55 -9.44 16.75
C LYS A 166 -3.05 -9.51 17.09
N GLU A 167 -3.80 -8.49 16.70
CA GLU A 167 -5.13 -8.23 17.27
C GLU A 167 -6.27 -8.42 16.26
N SER A 168 -5.99 -8.52 14.96
CA SER A 168 -7.08 -8.65 13.98
C SER A 168 -7.79 -9.98 14.13
N GLU A 169 -9.12 -9.96 14.23
CA GLU A 169 -9.94 -11.17 14.25
C GLU A 169 -9.91 -11.91 12.90
N GLU A 170 -9.68 -11.18 11.80
CA GLU A 170 -9.65 -11.72 10.45
C GLU A 170 -8.28 -12.32 10.11
N GLU A 171 -8.20 -13.63 9.91
CA GLU A 171 -6.94 -14.32 9.58
C GLU A 171 -6.28 -13.80 8.30
N ARG A 172 -7.06 -13.36 7.32
CA ARG A 172 -6.54 -12.78 6.06
C ARG A 172 -5.82 -11.45 6.30
N ILE A 173 -6.30 -10.66 7.26
CA ILE A 173 -5.65 -9.41 7.64
C ILE A 173 -4.38 -9.70 8.44
N ARG A 174 -4.43 -10.60 9.43
CA ARG A 174 -3.23 -11.02 10.18
C ARG A 174 -2.15 -11.54 9.24
N GLY A 175 -2.50 -12.50 8.38
CA GLY A 175 -1.59 -13.09 7.40
C GLY A 175 -1.02 -12.05 6.43
N GLY A 176 -1.86 -11.17 5.89
CA GLY A 176 -1.40 -10.07 5.03
C GLY A 176 -0.40 -9.16 5.75
N CYS A 177 -0.70 -8.76 7.00
CA CYS A 177 0.21 -7.95 7.80
C CYS A 177 1.55 -8.66 8.07
N ALA A 178 1.55 -9.96 8.39
CA ALA A 178 2.78 -10.75 8.52
C ALA A 178 3.62 -10.72 7.23
N ALA A 179 2.99 -10.97 6.07
CA ALA A 179 3.69 -10.95 4.79
C ALA A 179 4.32 -9.57 4.51
N TRP A 180 3.55 -8.49 4.72
CA TRP A 180 4.03 -7.13 4.47
C TRP A 180 5.10 -6.67 5.45
N ILE A 181 5.02 -7.07 6.72
CA ILE A 181 6.08 -6.84 7.71
C ILE A 181 7.36 -7.55 7.25
N GLY A 182 7.27 -8.82 6.86
CA GLY A 182 8.40 -9.60 6.37
C GLY A 182 9.08 -8.97 5.15
N LEU A 183 8.30 -8.55 4.15
CA LEU A 183 8.81 -7.91 2.93
C LEU A 183 9.49 -6.55 3.17
N ARG A 184 9.20 -5.87 4.29
CA ARG A 184 9.94 -4.66 4.69
C ARG A 184 11.34 -4.98 5.21
N GLY A 185 11.58 -6.23 5.65
CA GLY A 185 12.91 -6.72 5.97
C GLY A 185 13.57 -6.09 7.20
N GLN A 186 12.78 -5.54 8.13
CA GLN A 186 13.32 -4.86 9.31
C GLN A 186 13.71 -5.87 10.39
N ALA A 187 14.95 -5.83 10.88
CA ALA A 187 15.45 -6.77 11.89
C ALA A 187 14.63 -6.79 13.19
N GLU A 188 14.12 -5.63 13.59
CA GLU A 188 13.23 -5.42 14.74
C GLU A 188 11.86 -6.13 14.64
N ASP A 189 11.51 -6.68 13.47
CA ASP A 189 10.29 -7.47 13.27
C ASP A 189 10.52 -8.98 13.34
N LEU A 190 11.78 -9.46 13.33
CA LEU A 190 12.09 -10.89 13.27
C LEU A 190 11.38 -11.68 14.37
N LYS A 191 11.53 -11.25 15.63
CA LYS A 191 10.92 -11.95 16.78
C LYS A 191 9.40 -12.06 16.67
N LEU A 192 8.75 -10.99 16.20
CA LEU A 192 7.30 -10.96 16.00
C LEU A 192 6.87 -11.94 14.90
N LEU A 193 7.61 -12.02 13.81
CA LEU A 193 7.32 -12.93 12.72
C LEU A 193 7.53 -14.39 13.12
N VAL A 194 8.58 -14.70 13.88
CA VAL A 194 8.83 -16.04 14.43
C VAL A 194 7.72 -16.46 15.40
N GLU A 195 7.29 -15.55 16.28
CA GLU A 195 6.16 -15.78 17.17
C GLU A 195 4.89 -16.10 16.34
N ALA A 196 4.54 -15.25 15.37
CA ALA A 196 3.38 -15.49 14.51
C ALA A 196 3.46 -16.81 13.70
N ALA A 197 4.66 -17.19 13.25
CA ALA A 197 4.88 -18.44 12.51
C ALA A 197 4.66 -19.71 13.36
N THR A 198 4.83 -19.59 14.68
CA THR A 198 4.82 -20.73 15.59
C THR A 198 3.56 -20.81 16.44
N THR A 199 2.94 -19.67 16.77
CA THR A 199 1.84 -19.61 17.76
C THR A 199 0.48 -19.19 17.20
N ASP A 200 0.38 -18.58 16.00
CA ASP A 200 -0.94 -18.19 15.48
C ASP A 200 -1.82 -19.44 15.29
N ILE A 201 -3.10 -19.33 15.66
CA ILE A 201 -4.06 -20.44 15.56
C ILE A 201 -4.30 -20.88 14.11
N SER A 202 -4.26 -19.93 13.16
CA SER A 202 -4.50 -20.19 11.76
C SER A 202 -3.22 -20.65 11.07
N ARG A 203 -3.30 -21.80 10.42
CA ARG A 203 -2.22 -22.29 9.55
C ARG A 203 -1.90 -21.29 8.44
N HIS A 204 -2.92 -20.65 7.86
CA HIS A 204 -2.73 -19.64 6.82
C HIS A 204 -1.86 -18.50 7.32
N VAL A 205 -2.11 -18.01 8.53
CA VAL A 205 -1.29 -16.95 9.14
C VAL A 205 0.11 -17.46 9.43
N ARG A 206 0.28 -18.66 10.00
CA ARG A 206 1.62 -19.21 10.29
C ARG A 206 2.53 -19.33 9.05
N GLU A 207 1.97 -19.52 7.87
CA GLU A 207 2.73 -19.63 6.62
C GLU A 207 3.27 -18.27 6.12
N GLN A 208 2.58 -17.16 6.36
CA GLN A 208 2.96 -15.84 5.83
C GLN A 208 4.29 -15.29 6.41
N PRO A 209 4.52 -15.33 7.73
CA PRO A 209 5.79 -14.91 8.31
C PRO A 209 6.96 -15.78 7.87
N VAL A 210 6.77 -17.08 7.60
CA VAL A 210 7.86 -17.95 7.11
C VAL A 210 8.39 -17.44 5.77
N PHE A 211 7.49 -17.11 4.83
CA PHE A 211 7.89 -16.46 3.58
C PHE A 211 8.58 -15.12 3.87
N GLY A 212 7.97 -14.28 4.70
CA GLY A 212 8.52 -12.99 5.09
C GLY A 212 9.95 -13.04 5.64
N VAL A 213 10.22 -13.94 6.58
CA VAL A 213 11.55 -14.16 7.17
C VAL A 213 12.53 -14.67 6.12
N SER A 214 12.10 -15.50 5.16
CA SER A 214 12.99 -15.94 4.06
C SER A 214 13.42 -14.81 3.10
N GLN A 215 12.74 -13.66 3.12
CA GLN A 215 13.11 -12.49 2.32
C GLN A 215 14.04 -11.52 3.09
N MET A 216 14.31 -11.77 4.38
CA MET A 216 15.16 -10.91 5.21
C MET A 216 16.65 -11.17 4.91
N PRO A 217 17.45 -10.14 4.58
CA PRO A 217 18.82 -10.32 4.07
C PRO A 217 19.88 -10.36 5.18
N PHE A 218 19.59 -11.00 6.32
CA PHE A 218 20.51 -11.08 7.46
C PHE A 218 20.53 -12.50 8.07
N GLU A 219 21.65 -12.85 8.71
CA GLU A 219 21.97 -14.22 9.15
C GLU A 219 20.97 -14.73 10.19
N GLU A 220 20.55 -13.87 11.12
CA GLU A 220 19.61 -14.21 12.19
C GLU A 220 18.24 -14.67 11.66
N ALA A 221 17.84 -14.20 10.47
CA ALA A 221 16.62 -14.68 9.82
C ALA A 221 16.78 -16.12 9.29
N THR A 222 17.98 -16.45 8.79
CA THR A 222 18.30 -17.81 8.33
C THR A 222 18.32 -18.78 9.51
N ASP A 223 18.94 -18.37 10.62
CA ASP A 223 18.96 -19.15 11.86
C ASP A 223 17.55 -19.40 12.39
N ALA A 224 16.71 -18.36 12.43
CA ALA A 224 15.32 -18.49 12.84
C ALA A 224 14.54 -19.49 11.97
N LEU A 225 14.77 -19.52 10.65
CA LEU A 225 14.15 -20.52 9.77
C LEU A 225 14.62 -21.94 10.09
N MET A 226 15.90 -22.14 10.33
CA MET A 226 16.44 -23.45 10.71
C MET A 226 15.85 -23.93 12.05
N GLU A 227 15.73 -23.05 13.04
CA GLU A 227 15.12 -23.37 14.33
C GLU A 227 13.64 -23.72 14.19
N MET A 228 12.87 -22.97 13.39
CA MET A 228 11.45 -23.27 13.13
C MET A 228 11.23 -24.65 12.50
N VAL A 229 12.19 -25.16 11.73
CA VAL A 229 12.14 -26.52 11.17
C VAL A 229 12.51 -27.58 12.22
N ARG A 230 13.49 -27.29 13.10
CA ARG A 230 13.98 -28.22 14.12
C ARG A 230 13.05 -28.36 15.33
N GLY A 231 12.32 -27.31 15.68
CA GLY A 231 11.40 -27.26 16.83
C GLY A 231 10.01 -27.83 16.57
N ARG A 232 9.81 -28.56 15.46
CA ARG A 232 8.57 -29.27 15.11
C ARG A 232 8.65 -30.75 15.46
#